data_AF-A0A392PTP9-F1
#
_entry.id   AF-A0A392PTP9-F1
#
_cell.length_a   1.000
_cell.length_b   1.000
_cell.length_c   1.000
_cell.angle_alpha   90.00
_cell.angle_beta   90.00
_cell.angle_gamma   90.00
#
_symmetry.space_group_name_H-M   'P 1'
#
loop_
_entity.id
_entity.type
_entity.pdbx_description
1 polymer ?
#
loop_
_entity_poly.entity_id
_entity_poly.type
_entity_poly.pdbx_seq_one_letter_code
_entity_poly.pdbx_strand_id
1 'polypeptide(L)' 'MFDSDDDSSVTSSSTARSDLMSVSGTEDVQFDQESVLDQALDALDEKRGSTRENAFSAIIDAFKSNMQHQFVEK' A
#
# COMPACT_ATOMS: atom_id res chain seq x y z
N MET A 1 45.08 9.66 -36.96
CA MET A 1 43.84 10.40 -37.20
C MET A 1 42.94 10.09 -36.03
N PHE A 2 42.62 11.10 -35.23
CA PHE A 2 41.73 11.02 -34.09
C PHE A 2 40.32 11.18 -34.65
N ASP A 3 39.42 10.24 -34.39
CA ASP A 3 38.03 10.60 -34.16
C ASP A 3 37.36 9.52 -33.32
N SER A 4 36.87 9.97 -32.18
CA SER A 4 35.97 9.26 -31.28
C SER A 4 34.59 9.19 -31.94
N ASP A 5 33.87 8.09 -31.74
CA ASP A 5 32.42 8.20 -31.59
C ASP A 5 31.92 7.18 -30.57
N ASP A 6 31.59 7.77 -29.43
CA ASP A 6 30.76 7.26 -28.35
C ASP A 6 29.31 7.25 -28.85
N ASP A 7 28.79 6.07 -29.20
CA ASP A 7 27.35 5.87 -29.42
C ASP A 7 26.78 4.92 -28.37
N SER A 8 26.85 5.39 -27.12
CA SER A 8 26.19 4.78 -25.98
C SER A 8 24.83 5.44 -25.79
N SER A 9 23.79 5.06 -26.55
CA SER A 9 22.43 5.52 -26.24
C SER A 9 21.36 4.49 -26.63
N VAL A 10 21.17 3.55 -25.72
CA VAL A 10 20.04 2.62 -25.69
C VAL A 10 18.70 3.38 -25.66
N THR A 11 17.76 2.84 -26.43
CA THR A 11 16.47 3.44 -26.77
C THR A 11 15.66 3.94 -25.56
N SER A 12 15.11 5.15 -25.67
CA SER A 12 14.08 5.65 -24.76
C SER A 12 12.79 4.85 -24.98
N SER A 13 12.43 4.00 -24.02
CA SER A 13 11.11 3.38 -23.96
C SER A 13 10.16 4.34 -23.23
N SER A 14 9.21 4.88 -23.98
CA SER A 14 8.14 5.73 -23.45
C SER A 14 7.08 4.86 -22.77
N THR A 15 7.08 4.80 -21.44
CA THR A 15 5.90 4.36 -20.70
C THR A 15 4.86 5.47 -20.78
N ALA A 16 3.80 5.26 -21.56
CA ALA A 16 2.60 6.08 -21.49
C ALA A 16 2.20 6.17 -20.00
N ARG A 17 2.11 7.40 -19.49
CA ARG A 17 1.51 7.68 -18.18
C ARG A 17 0.08 7.16 -18.27
N SER A 18 -0.11 5.94 -17.79
CA SER A 18 -1.44 5.44 -17.46
C SER A 18 -1.92 6.38 -16.37
N ASP A 19 -2.88 7.23 -16.72
CA ASP A 19 -3.63 8.05 -15.79
C ASP A 19 -4.13 7.12 -14.69
N LEU A 20 -3.39 7.10 -13.57
CA LEU A 20 -3.83 6.46 -12.35
C LEU A 20 -5.11 7.19 -11.99
N MET A 21 -6.21 6.47 -12.19
CA MET A 21 -7.56 6.83 -11.79
C MET A 21 -7.49 7.48 -10.41
N SER A 22 -7.59 8.81 -10.38
CA SER A 22 -7.90 9.55 -9.18
C SER A 22 -9.34 9.21 -8.81
N VAL A 23 -9.53 8.05 -8.17
CA VAL A 23 -10.75 7.78 -7.43
C VAL A 23 -10.60 8.45 -6.07
N SER A 24 -10.72 9.77 -6.08
CA SER A 24 -11.12 10.52 -4.90
C SER A 24 -12.64 10.33 -4.75
N GLY A 25 -13.03 9.10 -4.46
CA GLY A 25 -14.36 8.75 -4.00
C GLY A 25 -14.24 8.46 -2.52
N THR A 26 -14.66 9.41 -1.69
CA THR A 26 -15.02 9.14 -0.30
C THR A 26 -16.27 8.26 -0.33
N GLU A 27 -16.08 6.98 -0.66
CA GLU A 27 -17.00 5.97 -0.22
C GLU A 27 -16.71 5.81 1.27
N ASP A 28 -17.62 6.33 2.10
CA ASP A 28 -17.87 5.80 3.43
C ASP A 28 -18.33 4.35 3.26
N VAL A 29 -17.43 3.49 2.75
CA VAL A 29 -17.48 2.06 2.98
C VAL A 29 -17.44 1.98 4.48
N GLN A 30 -18.50 1.45 5.04
CA GLN A 30 -18.53 0.95 6.40
C GLN A 30 -17.31 0.03 6.51
N PHE A 31 -16.18 0.61 6.90
CA PHE A 31 -14.87 -0.04 6.95
C PHE A 31 -15.02 -1.04 8.07
N ASP A 32 -15.44 -2.24 7.68
CA ASP A 32 -15.63 -3.32 8.62
C ASP A 32 -14.27 -3.50 9.28
N GLN A 33 -14.20 -3.18 10.55
CA GLN A 33 -12.93 -3.06 11.25
C GLN A 33 -12.26 -4.44 11.34
N GLU A 34 -13.04 -5.51 11.17
CA GLU A 34 -12.56 -6.87 10.91
C GLU A 34 -11.83 -6.97 9.56
N SER A 35 -12.42 -6.46 8.47
CA SER A 35 -11.76 -6.44 7.15
C SER A 35 -10.46 -5.66 7.13
N VAL A 36 -10.35 -4.60 7.93
CA VAL A 36 -9.11 -3.82 8.09
C VAL A 36 -8.05 -4.61 8.81
N LEU A 37 -8.43 -5.33 9.87
CA LEU A 37 -7.49 -6.15 10.62
C LEU A 37 -6.95 -7.30 9.77
N ASP A 38 -7.82 -7.99 9.03
CA ASP A 38 -7.41 -9.07 8.12
C ASP A 38 -6.41 -8.57 7.05
N GLN A 39 -6.72 -7.44 6.40
CA GLN A 39 -5.81 -6.84 5.42
C GLN A 39 -4.49 -6.38 6.04
N ALA A 40 -4.52 -5.85 7.26
CA ALA A 40 -3.31 -5.44 7.97
C ALA A 40 -2.45 -6.64 8.37
N LEU A 41 -3.06 -7.78 8.72
CA LEU A 41 -2.35 -9.03 8.99
C LEU A 41 -1.66 -9.57 7.73
N ASP A 42 -2.34 -9.57 6.58
CA ASP A 42 -1.72 -9.97 5.31
C ASP A 42 -0.53 -9.05 4.94
N ALA A 43 -0.67 -7.74 5.21
CA ALA A 43 0.36 -6.75 4.91
C ALA A 43 1.59 -6.81 5.85
N LEU A 44 1.55 -7.55 6.96
CA LEU A 44 2.70 -7.73 7.85
C LEU A 44 3.79 -8.62 7.25
N ASP A 45 3.41 -9.57 6.39
CA ASP A 45 4.34 -10.48 5.73
C ASP A 45 5.02 -9.85 4.49
N GLU A 46 4.67 -8.61 4.16
CA GLU A 46 5.21 -7.91 3.01
C GLU A 46 6.70 -7.56 3.15
N LYS A 47 7.44 -7.64 2.03
CA LYS A 47 8.90 -7.43 2.04
C LYS A 47 9.30 -5.97 2.29
N ARG A 48 8.42 -5.02 1.93
CA ARG A 48 8.68 -3.58 2.06
C ARG A 48 8.49 -3.14 3.51
N GLY A 49 9.55 -2.59 4.12
CA GLY A 49 9.53 -2.12 5.51
C GLY A 49 8.40 -1.12 5.79
N SER A 50 8.22 -0.12 4.94
CA SER A 50 7.17 0.90 5.09
C SER A 50 5.76 0.33 5.10
N THR A 51 5.51 -0.73 4.32
CA THR A 51 4.20 -1.39 4.28
C THR A 51 3.93 -2.10 5.61
N ARG A 52 4.94 -2.79 6.14
CA ARG A 52 4.86 -3.44 7.46
C ARG A 52 4.65 -2.43 8.59
N GLU A 53 5.36 -1.31 8.57
CA GLU A 53 5.22 -0.25 9.59
C GLU A 53 3.80 0.36 9.59
N ASN A 54 3.23 0.57 8.40
CA ASN A 54 1.85 1.03 8.26
C ASN A 54 0.86 -0.04 8.75
N ALA A 55 1.09 -1.32 8.44
CA ALA A 55 0.26 -2.43 8.91
C ALA A 55 0.26 -2.52 10.45
N PHE A 56 1.43 -2.42 11.08
CA PHE A 56 1.53 -2.38 12.55
C PHE A 56 0.73 -1.21 13.15
N SER A 57 0.80 -0.04 12.54
CA SER A 57 0.06 1.15 13.02
C SER A 57 -1.45 0.92 12.94
N ALA A 58 -1.93 0.39 11.81
CA ALA A 58 -3.34 0.06 11.61
C ALA A 58 -3.86 -0.97 12.63
N ILE A 59 -3.08 -2.03 12.90
CA ILE A 59 -3.43 -3.06 13.90
C ILE A 59 -3.56 -2.42 15.30
N ILE A 60 -2.60 -1.59 15.70
CA ILE A 60 -2.64 -0.92 17.01
C ILE A 60 -3.90 -0.05 17.14
N ASP A 61 -4.24 0.71 16.10
CA ASP A 61 -5.39 1.60 16.14
C ASP A 61 -6.72 0.82 16.16
N ALA A 62 -6.82 -0.30 15.44
CA ALA A 62 -7.97 -1.22 15.51
C ALA A 62 -8.17 -1.82 16.91
N PHE A 63 -7.08 -2.15 17.62
CA PHE A 63 -7.18 -2.62 19.01
C PHE A 63 -7.59 -1.51 19.98
N LYS A 64 -7.13 -0.27 19.76
CA LYS A 64 -7.52 0.90 20.58
C LYS A 64 -8.98 1.30 20.38
N SER A 65 -9.56 1.08 19.20
CA SER A 65 -10.94 1.45 18.88
C SER A 65 -12.00 0.49 19.42
N ASN A 66 -11.68 -0.31 20.45
CA ASN A 66 -12.62 -1.19 21.16
C ASN A 66 -13.09 -2.44 20.38
N MET A 67 -12.36 -2.89 19.35
CA MET A 67 -12.59 -4.20 18.67
C MET A 67 -12.68 -5.38 19.64
N GLN A 68 -11.95 -5.32 20.75
CA GLN A 68 -11.99 -6.33 21.83
C GLN A 68 -13.40 -6.58 22.40
N HIS A 69 -14.33 -5.61 22.35
CA HIS A 69 -15.71 -5.80 22.81
C HIS A 69 -16.56 -6.67 21.89
N GLN A 70 -16.15 -6.87 20.64
CA GLN A 70 -16.83 -7.80 19.72
C GLN A 70 -16.59 -9.27 20.09
N PHE A 71 -15.51 -9.57 20.82
CA PHE A 71 -15.12 -10.93 21.21
C PHE A 71 -15.50 -11.29 22.66
N VAL A 72 -16.18 -10.39 23.39
CA VAL A 72 -16.67 -10.69 24.73
C VAL A 72 -18.02 -11.41 24.61
N GLU A 73 -18.08 -12.65 25.09
CA GLU A 73 -19.30 -13.46 25.14
C GLU A 73 -20.35 -12.79 26.05
N LYS A 74 -21.62 -12.75 25.60
CA LYS A 74 -22.74 -12.13 26.34
C LYS A 74 -23.26 -13.00 27.47
#